data_AF-A0A0N9I885-F1
#
_entry.id   AF-A0A0N9I885-F1
#
_cell.length_a   1.000
_cell.length_b   1.000
_cell.length_c   1.000
_cell.angle_alpha   90.00
_cell.angle_beta   90.00
_cell.angle_gamma   90.00
#
_symmetry.space_group_name_H-M   'P 1'
#
loop_
_entity.id
_entity.type
_entity.pdbx_description
1 polymer ?
#
loop_
_entity_poly.entity_id
_entity_poly.type
_entity_poly.pdbx_seq_one_letter_code
_entity_poly.pdbx_strand_id
1 'polypeptide(L)'
;MDFTVAADEVAGVLPRPWRPMIGAEHLSHLLSTDTTGGRPIGAELASALAAARDQFGVRAVRAHGILCDELGVYREVDGSPVYDFTGVDRVYVRLLALDLRPVVELSFRPRDLASAPDTTVFEYGAIVSPPKDWNRWTDLIRAFVTHLVDHYGAGEVRTWNFEVWNEANLDVFWSGTPVEFWRLYER
;
A
#
# COMPACT_ATOMS: atom_id res chain seq x y z
N MET A 1 27.93 32.84 -10.35
CA MET A 1 28.55 31.51 -10.47
C MET A 1 28.39 31.16 -11.93
N ASP A 2 29.49 31.12 -12.68
CA ASP A 2 29.45 30.96 -14.14
C ASP A 2 29.81 29.52 -14.48
N PHE A 3 28.99 28.89 -15.32
CA PHE A 3 29.18 27.52 -15.79
C PHE A 3 29.39 27.52 -17.30
N THR A 4 30.35 26.72 -17.77
CA THR A 4 30.58 26.46 -19.20
C THR A 4 30.20 25.01 -19.49
N VAL A 5 29.40 24.78 -20.54
CA VAL A 5 28.92 23.46 -20.94
C VAL A 5 29.29 23.22 -22.40
N ALA A 6 29.88 22.06 -22.70
CA ALA A 6 30.09 21.59 -24.07
C ALA A 6 28.77 21.03 -24.61
N ALA A 7 28.14 21.75 -25.55
CA ALA A 7 26.83 21.39 -26.09
C ALA A 7 26.90 20.33 -27.20
N ASP A 8 28.09 20.00 -27.67
CA ASP A 8 28.42 19.04 -28.73
C ASP A 8 28.76 17.64 -28.21
N GLU A 9 28.85 17.45 -26.90
CA GLU A 9 29.15 16.17 -26.26
C GLU A 9 27.97 15.62 -25.45
N VAL A 10 27.62 14.35 -25.65
CA VAL A 10 26.62 13.64 -24.82
C VAL A 10 27.34 12.88 -23.72
N ALA A 11 27.27 13.40 -22.48
CA ALA A 11 27.89 12.77 -21.32
C ALA A 11 27.21 11.46 -20.86
N GLY A 12 25.96 11.22 -21.28
CA GLY A 12 25.21 10.00 -20.97
C GLY A 12 23.69 10.23 -20.87
N VAL A 13 22.98 9.21 -20.41
CA VAL A 13 21.53 9.30 -20.13
C VAL A 13 21.33 9.76 -18.69
N LEU A 14 20.57 10.84 -18.51
CA LEU A 14 20.22 11.34 -17.18
C LEU A 14 19.37 10.29 -16.43
N PRO A 15 19.80 9.79 -15.26
CA PRO A 15 18.97 8.93 -14.43
C PRO A 15 17.69 9.68 -14.01
N ARG A 16 16.57 8.97 -13.96
CA ARG A 16 15.26 9.54 -13.58
C ARG A 16 14.71 8.86 -12.32
N PRO A 17 15.38 9.02 -11.16
CA PRO A 17 15.00 8.34 -9.91
C PRO A 17 13.62 8.74 -9.37
N TRP A 18 13.01 9.82 -9.88
CA TRP A 18 11.66 10.26 -9.53
C TRP A 18 10.54 9.51 -10.27
N ARG A 19 10.86 8.71 -11.29
CA ARG A 19 9.88 7.97 -12.12
C ARG A 19 9.39 6.63 -11.56
N PRO A 20 10.18 5.85 -10.82
CA PRO A 20 9.74 4.53 -10.39
C PRO A 20 8.45 4.56 -9.57
N MET A 21 8.30 5.53 -8.65
CA MET A 21 7.16 5.58 -7.73
C MET A 21 6.86 6.99 -7.21
N ILE A 22 5.62 7.18 -6.76
CA ILE A 22 5.18 8.31 -5.94
C ILE A 22 4.49 7.77 -4.67
N GLY A 23 4.48 8.56 -3.59
CA GLY A 23 3.68 8.27 -2.40
C GLY A 23 2.25 8.77 -2.54
N ALA A 24 1.32 8.08 -1.89
CA ALA A 24 -0.04 8.52 -1.60
C ALA A 24 -0.40 8.12 -0.16
N GLU A 25 -1.53 8.60 0.34
CA GLU A 25 -2.05 8.21 1.66
C GLU A 25 -2.68 6.81 1.55
N HIS A 26 -4.00 6.66 1.52
CA HIS A 26 -4.71 5.41 1.28
C HIS A 26 -5.20 5.33 -0.16
N LEU A 27 -5.01 4.19 -0.82
CA LEU A 27 -5.59 3.96 -2.15
C LEU A 27 -7.09 3.70 -2.09
N SER A 28 -7.65 3.33 -0.93
CA SER A 28 -9.10 3.20 -0.72
C SER A 28 -9.84 4.51 -1.02
N HIS A 29 -9.18 5.67 -0.86
CA HIS A 29 -9.71 6.97 -1.24
C HIS A 29 -10.06 7.09 -2.73
N LEU A 30 -9.49 6.27 -3.63
CA LEU A 30 -9.93 6.20 -5.03
C LEU A 30 -11.40 5.78 -5.18
N LEU A 31 -11.95 5.11 -4.16
CA LEU A 31 -13.35 4.70 -4.10
C LEU A 31 -14.26 5.73 -3.39
N SER A 32 -13.68 6.74 -2.74
CA SER A 32 -14.44 7.71 -1.95
C SER A 32 -15.25 8.64 -2.84
N THR A 33 -16.53 8.78 -2.51
CA THR A 33 -17.46 9.77 -3.08
C THR A 33 -17.63 11.00 -2.20
N ASP A 34 -16.97 11.04 -1.04
CA ASP A 34 -17.02 12.16 -0.12
C ASP A 34 -16.32 13.38 -0.73
N THR A 35 -16.56 14.54 -0.13
CA THR A 35 -16.02 15.81 -0.63
C THR A 35 -15.14 16.51 0.39
N THR A 36 -14.06 17.13 -0.10
CA THR A 36 -13.24 18.08 0.65
C THR A 36 -13.13 19.37 -0.16
N GLY A 37 -13.38 20.52 0.48
CA GLY A 37 -13.44 21.80 -0.24
C GLY A 37 -14.47 21.83 -1.39
N GLY A 38 -15.53 21.02 -1.31
CA GLY A 38 -16.56 20.90 -2.35
C GLY A 38 -16.17 20.03 -3.56
N ARG A 39 -15.04 19.31 -3.51
CA ARG A 39 -14.58 18.43 -4.59
C ARG A 39 -14.55 16.96 -4.17
N PRO A 40 -14.95 16.03 -5.04
CA PRO A 40 -14.97 14.59 -4.75
C PRO A 40 -13.56 14.03 -4.58
N ILE A 41 -13.28 13.41 -3.42
CA ILE A 41 -11.95 12.94 -3.04
C ILE A 41 -11.39 11.93 -4.05
N GLY A 42 -12.14 10.88 -4.38
CA GLY A 42 -11.64 9.82 -5.27
C GLY A 42 -11.37 10.28 -6.70
N ALA A 43 -12.21 11.18 -7.23
CA ALA A 43 -12.01 11.69 -8.59
C ALA A 43 -10.81 12.65 -8.66
N GLU A 44 -10.62 13.50 -7.66
CA GLU A 44 -9.44 14.38 -7.59
C GLU A 44 -8.15 13.58 -7.39
N LEU A 45 -8.16 12.55 -6.55
CA LEU A 45 -7.01 11.65 -6.37
C LEU A 45 -6.67 10.93 -7.69
N ALA A 46 -7.65 10.36 -8.38
CA ALA A 46 -7.43 9.72 -9.68
C ALA A 46 -6.86 10.71 -10.70
N SER A 47 -7.36 11.95 -10.74
CA SER A 47 -6.85 13.01 -11.62
C SER A 47 -5.39 13.37 -11.30
N ALA A 48 -5.06 13.51 -10.00
CA ALA A 48 -3.71 13.82 -9.56
C ALA A 48 -2.71 12.70 -9.90
N LEU A 49 -3.10 11.43 -9.71
CA LEU A 49 -2.29 10.28 -10.07
C LEU A 49 -2.07 10.18 -11.59
N ALA A 50 -3.12 10.42 -12.40
CA ALA A 50 -2.99 10.48 -13.85
C ALA A 50 -2.03 11.58 -14.29
N ALA A 51 -2.13 12.78 -13.69
CA ALA A 51 -1.19 13.87 -13.96
C ALA A 51 0.25 13.49 -13.58
N ALA A 52 0.45 12.79 -12.46
CA ALA A 52 1.78 12.33 -12.06
C ALA A 52 2.37 11.31 -13.04
N ARG A 53 1.54 10.38 -13.53
CA ARG A 53 1.90 9.42 -14.57
C ARG A 53 2.27 10.11 -15.89
N ASP A 54 1.44 11.05 -16.35
CA ASP A 54 1.58 11.68 -17.66
C ASP A 54 2.71 12.72 -17.71
N GLN A 55 2.83 13.54 -16.67
CA GLN A 55 3.74 14.68 -16.68
C GLN A 55 5.13 14.33 -16.13
N PHE A 56 5.21 13.47 -15.10
CA PHE A 56 6.49 13.10 -14.48
C PHE A 56 6.99 11.74 -14.94
N GLY A 57 6.11 10.89 -15.50
CA GLY A 57 6.44 9.54 -15.94
C GLY A 57 6.46 8.53 -14.80
N VAL A 58 5.69 8.78 -13.73
CA VAL A 58 5.53 7.86 -12.60
C VAL A 58 4.97 6.52 -13.10
N ARG A 59 5.35 5.43 -12.42
CA ARG A 59 4.95 4.06 -12.78
C ARG A 59 4.26 3.29 -11.66
N ALA A 60 4.48 3.65 -10.41
CA ALA A 60 3.89 2.98 -9.25
C ALA A 60 3.45 3.98 -8.18
N VAL A 61 2.52 3.55 -7.33
CA VAL A 61 2.04 4.32 -6.17
C VAL A 61 2.24 3.49 -4.90
N ARG A 62 2.91 4.05 -3.90
CA ARG A 62 3.06 3.49 -2.56
C ARG A 62 2.11 4.18 -1.61
N ALA A 63 1.36 3.39 -0.86
CA ALA A 63 0.28 3.87 0.00
C ALA A 63 0.08 2.91 1.17
N HIS A 64 -0.46 3.44 2.25
CA HIS A 64 -0.71 2.68 3.48
C HIS A 64 -2.02 1.89 3.42
N GLY A 65 -2.15 0.93 4.32
CA GLY A 65 -3.46 0.50 4.82
C GLY A 65 -4.23 -0.47 3.92
N ILE A 66 -3.58 -1.20 3.01
CA ILE A 66 -4.27 -2.16 2.14
C ILE A 66 -4.95 -3.32 2.91
N LEU A 67 -4.53 -3.58 4.15
CA LEU A 67 -5.08 -4.58 5.05
C LEU A 67 -5.98 -3.97 6.14
N CYS A 68 -6.22 -2.67 6.13
CA CYS A 68 -7.12 -2.02 7.09
C CYS A 68 -8.57 -2.51 6.90
N ASP A 69 -9.34 -2.52 7.98
CA ASP A 69 -10.69 -3.11 8.02
C ASP A 69 -11.69 -2.44 7.06
N GLU A 70 -11.44 -1.20 6.63
CA GLU A 70 -12.27 -0.52 5.62
C GLU A 70 -12.37 -1.28 4.29
N LEU A 71 -11.37 -2.11 3.98
CA LEU A 71 -11.37 -2.96 2.78
C LEU A 71 -11.90 -4.38 3.04
N GLY A 72 -12.19 -4.72 4.30
CA GLY A 72 -12.83 -5.99 4.67
C GLY A 72 -11.95 -7.24 4.55
N VAL A 73 -10.63 -7.07 4.42
CA VAL A 73 -9.68 -8.14 4.06
C VAL A 73 -9.69 -9.33 5.02
N TYR A 74 -9.89 -9.10 6.32
CA TYR A 74 -9.83 -10.15 7.33
C TYR A 74 -10.88 -9.94 8.41
N ARG A 75 -11.54 -11.03 8.81
CA ARG A 75 -12.43 -11.10 9.97
C ARG A 75 -12.43 -12.49 10.57
N GLU A 76 -12.83 -12.62 11.82
CA GLU A 76 -13.01 -13.90 12.50
C GLU A 76 -14.49 -14.15 12.76
N VAL A 77 -15.07 -15.17 12.10
CA VAL A 77 -16.45 -15.61 12.33
C VAL A 77 -16.41 -16.96 13.02
N ASP A 78 -17.07 -17.06 14.18
CA ASP A 78 -17.07 -18.27 15.02
C ASP A 78 -15.64 -18.79 15.30
N GLY A 79 -14.70 -17.85 15.49
CA GLY A 79 -13.29 -18.13 15.75
C GLY A 79 -12.46 -18.55 14.52
N SER A 80 -13.07 -18.63 13.33
CA SER A 80 -12.41 -19.01 12.08
C SER A 80 -12.09 -17.79 11.21
N PRO A 81 -10.89 -17.72 10.59
CA PRO A 81 -10.53 -16.62 9.70
C PRO A 81 -11.36 -16.67 8.41
N VAL A 82 -11.85 -15.50 7.98
CA VAL A 82 -12.52 -15.30 6.70
C VAL A 82 -11.80 -14.17 5.96
N TYR A 83 -11.50 -14.42 4.68
CA TYR A 83 -10.83 -13.46 3.80
C TYR A 83 -11.80 -12.94 2.74
N ASP A 84 -11.80 -11.63 2.50
CA ASP A 84 -12.56 -10.98 1.40
C ASP A 84 -11.71 -9.90 0.75
N PHE A 85 -11.26 -10.15 -0.48
CA PHE A 85 -10.37 -9.25 -1.21
C PHE A 85 -11.11 -8.32 -2.17
N THR A 86 -12.46 -8.32 -2.17
CA THR A 86 -13.27 -7.51 -3.08
C THR A 86 -12.99 -6.01 -2.93
N GLY A 87 -12.73 -5.54 -1.71
CA GLY A 87 -12.35 -4.15 -1.44
C GLY A 87 -11.03 -3.77 -2.11
N VAL A 88 -10.01 -4.60 -1.94
CA VAL A 88 -8.70 -4.45 -2.60
C VAL A 88 -8.86 -4.45 -4.12
N ASP A 89 -9.62 -5.39 -4.67
CA ASP A 89 -9.79 -5.52 -6.11
C ASP A 89 -10.38 -4.25 -6.73
N ARG A 90 -11.40 -3.67 -6.07
CA ARG A 90 -12.00 -2.40 -6.50
C ARG A 90 -10.98 -1.27 -6.54
N VAL A 91 -10.07 -1.22 -5.57
CA VAL A 91 -9.00 -0.21 -5.50
C VAL A 91 -7.97 -0.43 -6.61
N TYR A 92 -7.44 -1.65 -6.74
CA TYR A 92 -6.37 -1.96 -7.69
C TYR A 92 -6.84 -1.91 -9.14
N VAL A 93 -8.08 -2.31 -9.45
CA VAL A 93 -8.65 -2.13 -10.80
C VAL A 93 -8.65 -0.64 -11.19
N ARG A 94 -9.00 0.26 -10.26
CA ARG A 94 -8.98 1.71 -10.52
C ARG A 94 -7.57 2.23 -10.72
N LEU A 95 -6.61 1.78 -9.92
CA LEU A 95 -5.21 2.19 -10.04
C LEU A 95 -4.58 1.70 -11.35
N LEU A 96 -4.75 0.42 -11.68
CA LEU A 96 -4.22 -0.19 -12.91
C LEU A 96 -4.81 0.45 -14.17
N ALA A 97 -6.08 0.88 -14.13
CA ALA A 97 -6.71 1.63 -15.22
C ALA A 97 -6.05 3.01 -15.49
N LEU A 98 -5.20 3.51 -14.57
CA LEU A 98 -4.40 4.72 -14.75
C LEU A 98 -2.98 4.42 -15.26
N ASP A 99 -2.68 3.18 -15.67
CA ASP A 99 -1.33 2.68 -15.96
C ASP A 99 -0.35 2.84 -14.78
N LEU A 100 -0.86 2.67 -13.55
CA LEU A 100 -0.09 2.71 -12.33
C LEU A 100 -0.21 1.39 -11.59
N ARG A 101 0.91 0.85 -11.11
CA ARG A 101 0.92 -0.36 -10.27
C ARG A 101 1.04 -0.01 -8.78
N PRO A 102 0.55 -0.87 -7.87
CA PRO A 102 0.78 -0.65 -6.44
C PRO A 102 2.22 -1.00 -6.05
N VAL A 103 2.76 -0.26 -5.10
CA VAL A 103 3.71 -0.80 -4.13
C VAL A 103 2.86 -1.29 -2.97
N VAL A 104 2.80 -2.60 -2.80
CA VAL A 104 1.95 -3.27 -1.83
C VAL A 104 2.62 -3.20 -0.46
N GLU A 105 2.27 -2.17 0.32
CA GLU A 105 2.63 -2.09 1.74
C GLU A 105 1.73 -3.03 2.54
N LEU A 106 2.30 -4.07 3.14
CA LEU A 106 1.59 -5.07 3.93
C LEU A 106 1.24 -4.49 5.32
N SER A 107 0.28 -3.58 5.35
CA SER A 107 -0.15 -2.82 6.53
C SER A 107 -1.64 -2.39 6.44
N PHE A 108 -2.26 -1.89 7.50
CA PHE A 108 -1.85 -2.07 8.90
C PHE A 108 -2.47 -3.38 9.43
N ARG A 109 -2.72 -3.52 10.73
CA ARG A 109 -3.27 -4.77 11.28
C ARG A 109 -4.81 -4.79 11.14
N PRO A 110 -5.42 -5.86 10.62
CA PRO A 110 -6.86 -6.06 10.75
C PRO A 110 -7.26 -6.22 12.23
N ARG A 111 -8.40 -5.67 12.65
CA ARG A 111 -8.80 -5.63 14.06
C ARG A 111 -8.92 -6.99 14.71
N ASP A 112 -9.54 -7.94 14.03
CA ASP A 112 -9.73 -9.29 14.57
C ASP A 112 -8.40 -10.04 14.74
N LEU A 113 -7.34 -9.64 14.06
CA LEU A 113 -6.01 -10.26 14.18
C LEU A 113 -5.09 -9.51 15.15
N ALA A 114 -5.46 -8.31 15.61
CA ALA A 114 -4.61 -7.49 16.45
C ALA A 114 -4.49 -8.03 17.89
N SER A 115 -3.30 -7.96 18.47
CA SER A 115 -3.07 -8.26 19.90
C SER A 115 -3.58 -7.15 20.82
N ALA A 116 -3.54 -5.91 20.35
CA ALA A 116 -4.10 -4.73 21.02
C ALA A 116 -4.87 -3.89 19.98
N PRO A 117 -6.17 -4.15 19.77
CA PRO A 117 -6.96 -3.53 18.70
C PRO A 117 -7.24 -2.03 18.90
N ASP A 118 -7.01 -1.51 20.11
CA ASP A 118 -7.19 -0.10 20.43
C ASP A 118 -5.86 0.68 20.40
N THR A 119 -4.74 0.01 20.08
CA THR A 119 -3.45 0.67 19.83
C THR A 119 -3.37 1.08 18.37
N THR A 120 -3.70 2.34 18.10
CA THR A 120 -3.88 2.86 16.74
C THR A 120 -3.01 4.07 16.44
N VAL A 121 -2.89 4.37 15.14
CA VAL A 121 -2.27 5.58 14.59
C VAL A 121 -3.23 6.22 13.57
N PHE A 122 -3.06 7.52 13.36
CA PHE A 122 -3.91 8.37 12.51
C PHE A 122 -5.37 8.46 12.95
N GLU A 123 -6.12 9.37 12.32
CA GLU A 123 -7.54 9.60 12.61
C GLU A 123 -8.42 8.41 12.20
N TYR A 124 -8.04 7.71 11.13
CA TYR A 124 -8.78 6.53 10.65
C TYR A 124 -8.49 5.25 11.47
N GLY A 125 -7.67 5.34 12.52
CA GLY A 125 -7.51 4.27 13.51
C GLY A 125 -6.76 3.04 12.99
N ALA A 126 -5.70 3.22 12.19
CA ALA A 126 -4.87 2.10 11.74
C ALA A 126 -4.25 1.38 12.94
N ILE A 127 -4.43 0.07 13.05
CA ILE A 127 -3.97 -0.69 14.22
C ILE A 127 -2.50 -1.08 14.04
N VAL A 128 -1.66 -0.71 15.01
CA VAL A 128 -0.19 -0.84 14.91
C VAL A 128 0.41 -1.93 15.79
N SER A 129 -0.44 -2.73 16.43
CA SER A 129 0.00 -3.82 17.29
C SER A 129 0.41 -5.08 16.50
N PRO A 130 1.30 -5.91 17.08
CA PRO A 130 1.60 -7.23 16.54
C PRO A 130 0.33 -8.11 16.40
N PRO A 131 0.33 -9.13 15.53
CA PRO A 131 -0.77 -10.07 15.46
C PRO A 131 -0.89 -10.88 16.76
N LYS A 132 -2.11 -11.16 17.20
CA LYS A 132 -2.39 -12.09 18.32
C LYS A 132 -2.04 -13.54 17.96
N ASP A 133 -2.02 -13.86 16.66
CA ASP A 133 -1.66 -15.17 16.12
C ASP A 133 -0.77 -15.01 14.86
N TRP A 134 0.49 -15.41 14.98
CA TRP A 134 1.48 -15.32 13.91
C TRP A 134 1.22 -16.27 12.73
N ASN A 135 0.57 -17.40 12.97
CA ASN A 135 0.22 -18.33 11.90
C ASN A 135 -0.93 -17.75 11.07
N ARG A 136 -1.94 -17.17 11.72
CA ARG A 136 -3.03 -16.46 11.03
C ARG A 136 -2.54 -15.27 10.22
N TRP A 137 -1.53 -14.54 10.70
CA TRP A 137 -0.84 -13.52 9.87
C TRP A 137 -0.21 -14.13 8.62
N THR A 138 0.57 -15.21 8.79
CA THR A 138 1.22 -15.91 7.67
C THR A 138 0.19 -16.38 6.65
N ASP A 139 -0.91 -16.95 7.12
CA ASP A 139 -1.98 -17.46 6.27
C ASP A 139 -2.75 -16.34 5.57
N LEU A 140 -2.97 -15.20 6.23
CA LEU A 140 -3.53 -14.01 5.59
C LEU A 140 -2.64 -13.50 4.46
N ILE A 141 -1.33 -13.31 4.70
CA ILE A 141 -0.41 -12.84 3.66
C ILE A 141 -0.33 -13.84 2.50
N ARG A 142 -0.28 -15.15 2.79
CA ARG A 142 -0.33 -16.19 1.75
C ARG A 142 -1.62 -16.12 0.94
N ALA A 143 -2.78 -16.02 1.59
CA ALA A 143 -4.07 -15.95 0.93
C ALA A 143 -4.18 -14.69 0.05
N PHE A 144 -3.71 -13.55 0.58
CA PHE A 144 -3.70 -12.28 -0.13
C PHE A 144 -2.83 -12.32 -1.38
N VAL A 145 -1.56 -12.73 -1.27
CA VAL A 145 -0.66 -12.81 -2.44
C VAL A 145 -1.14 -13.85 -3.45
N THR A 146 -1.67 -14.99 -2.98
CA THR A 146 -2.29 -16.00 -3.87
C THR A 146 -3.45 -15.39 -4.65
N HIS A 147 -4.36 -14.68 -3.98
CA HIS A 147 -5.48 -14.00 -4.62
C HIS A 147 -5.00 -13.00 -5.68
N LEU A 148 -4.00 -12.16 -5.36
CA LEU A 148 -3.45 -11.21 -6.33
C LEU A 148 -2.90 -11.92 -7.57
N VAL A 149 -2.17 -13.03 -7.39
CA VAL A 149 -1.61 -13.81 -8.50
C VAL A 149 -2.70 -14.49 -9.32
N ASP A 150 -3.73 -15.05 -8.69
CA ASP A 150 -4.83 -15.72 -9.36
C ASP A 150 -5.71 -14.73 -10.13
N HIS A 151 -5.94 -13.54 -9.57
CA HIS A 151 -6.81 -12.51 -10.15
C HIS A 151 -6.12 -11.66 -11.23
N TYR A 152 -4.90 -11.18 -10.98
CA TYR A 152 -4.17 -10.28 -11.89
C TYR A 152 -3.16 -11.01 -12.77
N GLY A 153 -2.83 -12.26 -12.45
CA GLY A 153 -1.85 -13.08 -13.17
C GLY A 153 -0.42 -12.88 -12.64
N ALA A 154 0.33 -13.98 -12.57
CA ALA A 154 1.69 -13.99 -12.06
C ALA A 154 2.66 -13.05 -12.83
N GLY A 155 2.43 -12.83 -14.13
CA GLY A 155 3.24 -11.93 -14.93
C GLY A 155 3.13 -10.47 -14.48
N GLU A 156 1.91 -10.04 -14.18
CA GLU A 156 1.61 -8.69 -13.70
C GLU A 156 2.16 -8.48 -12.27
N VAL A 157 1.80 -9.38 -11.35
CA VAL A 157 2.16 -9.26 -9.92
C VAL A 157 3.68 -9.30 -9.70
N ARG A 158 4.44 -10.00 -10.54
CA ARG A 158 5.92 -9.99 -10.50
C ARG A 158 6.54 -8.62 -10.77
N THR A 159 5.78 -7.68 -11.36
CA THR A 159 6.24 -6.31 -11.58
C THR A 159 5.98 -5.38 -10.39
N TRP A 160 5.20 -5.84 -9.41
CA TRP A 160 4.84 -5.08 -8.22
C TRP A 160 5.94 -5.23 -7.16
N ASN A 161 6.03 -4.24 -6.27
CA ASN A 161 6.90 -4.30 -5.11
C ASN A 161 6.06 -4.62 -3.87
N PHE A 162 6.62 -5.39 -2.95
CA PHE A 162 6.00 -5.71 -1.66
C PHE A 162 6.88 -5.15 -0.54
N GLU A 163 6.32 -4.25 0.25
CA GLU A 163 6.95 -3.62 1.40
C GLU A 163 6.32 -4.18 2.68
N VAL A 164 7.14 -4.67 3.61
CA VAL A 164 6.61 -5.20 4.88
C VAL A 164 6.52 -4.08 5.89
N TRP A 165 5.29 -3.69 6.22
CA TRP A 165 4.97 -2.66 7.22
C TRP A 165 5.45 -1.24 6.86
N ASN A 166 5.33 -0.31 7.82
CA ASN A 166 5.81 1.07 7.72
C ASN A 166 6.55 1.48 9.00
N GLU A 167 7.77 2.03 8.86
CA GLU A 167 8.53 2.72 9.93
C GLU A 167 8.49 2.04 11.31
N ALA A 168 8.70 0.72 11.37
CA ALA A 168 8.59 -0.08 12.61
C ALA A 168 9.57 0.30 13.72
N ASN A 169 10.52 1.18 13.44
CA ASN A 169 11.44 1.77 14.42
C ASN A 169 10.82 2.95 15.20
N LEU A 170 9.62 3.40 14.84
CA LEU A 170 8.88 4.44 15.56
C LEU A 170 7.72 3.81 16.32
N ASP A 171 7.65 4.05 17.63
CA ASP A 171 6.64 3.45 18.52
C ASP A 171 5.19 3.77 18.10
N VAL A 172 4.98 4.88 17.38
CA VAL A 172 3.66 5.26 16.86
C VAL A 172 3.20 4.38 15.70
N PHE A 173 4.12 3.74 14.97
CA PHE A 173 3.81 2.87 13.83
C PHE A 173 3.97 1.38 14.14
N TRP A 174 4.57 1.04 15.28
CA TRP A 174 4.72 -0.34 15.73
C TRP A 174 4.82 -0.39 17.26
N SER A 175 3.87 -1.04 17.91
CA SER A 175 3.88 -1.17 19.38
C SER A 175 4.60 -2.43 19.89
N GLY A 176 5.10 -3.27 18.98
CA GLY A 176 5.87 -4.46 19.32
C GLY A 176 7.37 -4.17 19.50
N THR A 177 8.11 -5.23 19.78
CA THR A 177 9.57 -5.18 19.85
C THR A 177 10.21 -5.29 18.46
N PRO A 178 11.50 -4.91 18.30
CA PRO A 178 12.24 -5.17 17.05
C PRO A 178 12.29 -6.65 16.67
N VAL A 179 12.35 -7.56 17.65
CA VAL A 179 12.34 -9.02 17.41
C VAL A 179 10.99 -9.46 16.82
N GLU A 180 9.89 -8.90 17.30
CA GLU A 180 8.57 -9.18 16.73
C GLU A 180 8.42 -8.57 15.33
N PHE A 181 9.04 -7.42 15.05
CA PHE A 181 9.08 -6.88 13.69
C PHE A 181 9.87 -7.80 12.74
N TRP A 182 11.03 -8.32 13.15
CA TRP A 182 11.77 -9.29 12.33
C TRP A 182 10.97 -10.57 12.11
N ARG A 183 10.24 -11.04 13.14
CA ARG A 183 9.31 -12.15 13.01
C ARG A 183 8.17 -11.84 12.03
N LEU A 184 7.69 -10.60 11.98
CA LEU A 184 6.70 -10.17 10.99
C LEU A 184 7.26 -10.24 9.56
N TYR A 185 8.52 -9.83 9.39
CA TYR A 185 9.22 -9.82 8.11
C TYR A 185 9.53 -11.22 7.56
N GLU A 186 9.86 -12.17 8.44
CA GLU A 186 10.19 -13.55 8.05
C GLU A 186 8.99 -14.42 7.65
N ARG A 187 7.76 -13.99 7.99
CA ARG A 187 6.52 -14.78 7.88
C ARG A 187 5.73 -14.40 6.64
#